data_AF-A0A800KJR2-F1
#
_entry.id   AF-A0A800KJR2-F1
#
_cell.length_a   1.000
_cell.length_b   1.000
_cell.length_c   1.000
_cell.angle_alpha   90.00
_cell.angle_beta   90.00
_cell.angle_gamma   90.00
#
_symmetry.space_group_name_H-M   'P 1'
#
loop_
_entity.id
_entity.type
_entity.pdbx_description
1 polymer ?
#
loop_
_entity_poly.entity_id
_entity_poly.type
_entity_poly.pdbx_seq_one_letter_code
_entity_poly.pdbx_strand_id
1 'polypeptide(L)'
;MQKELIGAFYRSVMASPDYLDSNESVKEFIERYLAVRELGWVRSHRSNNTGIGKTLEDLLMIDENNLAEADIGDVEIKSQRALASSKVSLFTKKPTGPNGANNILRDQYGVRNPKHPDLMQMHASMFNYWNQTYK
;
A
#
# COMPACT_ATOMS: atom_id res chain seq x y z
N MET A 1 0.90 -17.59 -18.01
CA MET A 1 0.16 -17.60 -16.72
C MET A 1 0.08 -16.23 -16.02
N GLN A 2 0.98 -15.25 -16.25
CA GLN A 2 0.88 -13.91 -15.63
C GLN A 2 0.06 -12.87 -16.42
N LYS A 3 -0.39 -13.19 -17.64
CA LYS A 3 -1.24 -12.29 -18.46
C LYS A 3 -2.71 -12.28 -18.03
N GLU A 4 -3.14 -13.20 -17.16
CA GLU A 4 -4.56 -13.38 -16.82
C GLU A 4 -5.03 -12.52 -15.64
N LEU A 5 -4.17 -12.29 -14.63
CA LEU A 5 -4.54 -11.57 -13.41
C LEU A 5 -4.65 -10.04 -13.59
N ILE A 6 -3.74 -9.41 -14.35
CA ILE A 6 -3.85 -7.97 -14.67
C ILE A 6 -5.00 -7.74 -15.66
N GLY A 7 -5.23 -8.69 -16.57
CA GLY A 7 -6.36 -8.65 -17.49
C GLY A 7 -7.71 -8.71 -16.77
N ALA A 8 -7.80 -9.34 -15.59
CA ALA A 8 -9.05 -9.41 -14.84
C ALA A 8 -9.44 -8.06 -14.20
N PHE A 9 -8.47 -7.32 -13.64
CA PHE A 9 -8.72 -5.96 -13.13
C PHE A 9 -9.11 -5.00 -14.26
N TYR A 10 -8.35 -5.01 -15.36
CA TYR A 10 -8.65 -4.17 -16.53
C TYR A 10 -10.01 -4.51 -17.16
N ARG A 11 -10.36 -5.80 -17.29
CA ARG A 11 -11.68 -6.24 -17.79
C ARG A 11 -12.83 -5.88 -16.84
N SER A 12 -12.62 -5.96 -15.54
CA SER A 12 -13.64 -5.59 -14.54
C SER A 12 -13.90 -4.08 -14.53
N VAL A 13 -12.85 -3.27 -14.66
CA VAL A 13 -12.96 -1.79 -14.73
C VAL A 13 -13.57 -1.35 -16.06
N MET A 14 -13.20 -2.01 -17.18
CA MET A 14 -13.75 -1.73 -18.52
C MET A 14 -15.17 -2.28 -18.74
N ALA A 15 -15.72 -3.06 -17.80
CA ALA A 15 -17.07 -3.62 -17.92
C ALA A 15 -18.20 -2.62 -17.58
N SER A 16 -17.87 -1.42 -17.09
CA SER A 16 -18.81 -0.32 -16.85
C SER A 16 -18.24 0.98 -17.42
N PRO A 17 -18.50 1.28 -18.71
CA PRO A 17 -18.01 2.49 -19.39
C PRO A 17 -18.36 3.78 -18.64
N ASP A 18 -19.54 3.82 -18.00
CA ASP A 18 -20.07 5.00 -17.31
C ASP A 18 -19.28 5.40 -16.05
N TYR A 19 -18.58 4.46 -15.40
CA TYR A 19 -17.77 4.74 -14.20
C TYR A 19 -16.41 5.36 -14.57
N LEU A 20 -15.85 4.95 -15.70
CA LEU A 20 -14.61 5.52 -16.23
C LEU A 20 -14.82 6.96 -16.72
N ASP A 21 -16.03 7.30 -17.15
CA ASP A 21 -16.32 8.61 -17.73
C ASP A 21 -16.61 9.70 -16.69
N SER A 22 -16.81 9.34 -15.41
CA SER A 22 -17.28 10.27 -14.37
C SER A 22 -16.27 10.63 -13.26
N ASN A 23 -15.17 9.89 -13.09
CA ASN A 23 -14.13 10.22 -12.10
C ASN A 23 -12.82 10.65 -12.79
N GLU A 24 -12.53 11.95 -12.73
CA GLU A 24 -11.34 12.55 -13.33
C GLU A 24 -10.03 12.03 -12.72
N SER A 25 -9.97 11.78 -11.41
CA SER A 25 -8.80 11.22 -10.74
C SER A 25 -8.47 9.80 -11.23
N VAL A 26 -9.50 8.98 -11.48
CA VAL A 26 -9.35 7.63 -12.02
C VAL A 26 -8.86 7.68 -13.47
N LYS A 27 -9.40 8.60 -14.29
CA LYS A 27 -8.92 8.79 -15.67
C LYS A 27 -7.44 9.18 -15.67
N GLU A 28 -7.07 10.16 -14.86
CA GLU A 28 -5.70 10.62 -14.70
C GLU A 28 -4.76 9.48 -14.27
N PHE A 29 -5.17 8.68 -13.27
CA PHE A 29 -4.40 7.50 -12.88
C PHE A 29 -4.20 6.52 -14.03
N ILE A 30 -5.25 6.21 -14.79
CA ILE A 30 -5.16 5.27 -15.92
C ILE A 30 -4.21 5.79 -16.99
N GLU A 31 -4.31 7.06 -17.37
CA GLU A 31 -3.45 7.68 -18.36
C GLU A 31 -1.97 7.61 -17.96
N ARG A 32 -1.65 8.03 -16.72
CA ARG A 32 -0.28 7.96 -16.18
C ARG A 32 0.20 6.51 -16.09
N TYR A 33 -0.63 5.60 -15.59
CA TYR A 33 -0.27 4.18 -15.43
C TYR A 33 -0.02 3.48 -16.76
N LEU A 34 -0.80 3.79 -17.81
CA LEU A 34 -0.57 3.24 -19.14
C LEU A 34 0.80 3.68 -19.68
N ALA A 35 1.19 4.94 -19.50
CA ALA A 35 2.52 5.42 -19.87
C ALA A 35 3.63 4.67 -19.12
N VAL A 36 3.46 4.45 -17.81
CA VAL A 36 4.41 3.67 -16.99
C VAL A 36 4.52 2.22 -17.49
N ARG A 37 3.41 1.60 -17.90
CA ARG A 37 3.39 0.23 -18.40
C ARG A 37 4.22 0.07 -19.68
N GLU A 38 4.18 1.05 -20.57
CA GLU A 38 4.95 1.02 -21.83
C GLU A 38 6.47 1.11 -21.62
N LEU A 39 6.94 1.56 -20.45
CA LEU A 39 8.37 1.55 -20.09
C LEU A 39 8.93 0.13 -19.89
N GLY A 40 8.07 -0.86 -19.65
CA GLY A 40 8.49 -2.23 -19.38
C GLY A 40 9.21 -2.39 -18.04
N TRP A 41 10.37 -3.05 -18.03
CA TRP A 41 11.13 -3.30 -16.79
C TRP A 41 11.95 -2.09 -16.39
N VAL A 42 11.61 -1.50 -15.24
CA VAL A 42 12.31 -0.34 -14.67
C VAL A 42 13.14 -0.74 -13.45
N ARG A 43 14.31 -0.12 -13.31
CA ARG A 43 15.17 -0.29 -12.13
C ARG A 43 14.53 0.41 -10.92
N SER A 44 14.53 -0.26 -9.77
CA SER A 44 14.01 0.31 -8.51
C SER A 44 14.74 1.60 -8.13
N HIS A 45 13.99 2.65 -7.79
CA HIS A 45 14.54 3.94 -7.35
C HIS A 45 15.01 3.93 -5.89
N ARG A 46 14.52 2.97 -5.09
CA ARG A 46 14.93 2.79 -3.69
C ARG A 46 15.24 1.33 -3.42
N SER A 47 16.19 1.07 -2.53
CA SER A 47 16.51 -0.28 -2.05
C SER A 47 15.41 -0.82 -1.13
N ASN A 48 15.36 -2.15 -0.98
CA ASN A 48 14.46 -2.88 -0.07
C ASN A 48 12.97 -2.88 -0.49
N ASN A 49 12.10 -3.30 0.43
CA ASN A 49 10.69 -3.57 0.16
C ASN A 49 9.89 -2.34 -0.23
N THR A 50 10.23 -1.16 0.30
CA THR A 50 9.57 0.11 -0.03
C THR A 50 9.91 0.62 -1.43
N GLY A 51 10.88 -0.02 -2.12
CA GLY A 51 11.29 0.37 -3.45
C GLY A 51 10.19 0.32 -4.51
N ILE A 52 9.25 -0.64 -4.42
CA ILE A 52 8.18 -0.76 -5.43
C ILE A 52 7.17 0.39 -5.37
N GLY A 53 6.79 0.82 -4.15
CA GLY A 53 5.91 1.99 -3.94
C GLY A 53 6.57 3.24 -4.48
N LYS A 54 7.78 3.52 -3.98
CA LYS A 54 8.51 4.72 -4.36
C LYS A 54 8.79 4.80 -5.87
N THR A 55 9.15 3.68 -6.49
CA THR A 55 9.39 3.65 -7.94
C THR A 55 8.11 3.94 -8.72
N LEU A 56 6.97 3.40 -8.28
CA LEU A 56 5.69 3.68 -8.95
C LEU A 56 5.28 5.15 -8.78
N GLU A 57 5.39 5.71 -7.57
CA GLU A 57 5.10 7.14 -7.30
C GLU A 57 5.94 8.05 -8.19
N ASP A 58 7.25 7.82 -8.26
CA ASP A 58 8.16 8.63 -9.09
C ASP A 58 7.80 8.53 -10.58
N LEU A 59 7.48 7.33 -11.07
CA LEU A 59 7.11 7.11 -12.48
C LEU A 59 5.73 7.71 -12.82
N LEU A 60 4.82 7.79 -11.85
CA LEU A 60 3.54 8.47 -11.99
C LEU A 60 3.66 9.98 -11.75
N MET A 61 4.85 10.51 -11.47
CA MET A 61 5.09 11.92 -11.14
C MET A 61 4.25 12.40 -9.94
N ILE A 62 4.26 11.60 -8.88
CA ILE A 62 3.59 11.91 -7.60
C ILE A 62 4.66 12.35 -6.62
N ASP A 63 4.50 13.55 -6.07
CA ASP A 63 5.42 14.10 -5.09
C ASP A 63 5.26 13.39 -3.74
N GLU A 64 6.38 12.93 -3.17
CA GLU A 64 6.39 12.28 -1.86
C GLU A 64 6.02 13.31 -0.78
N ASN A 65 4.88 13.07 -0.13
CA ASN A 65 4.42 13.88 0.99
C ASN A 65 4.00 12.98 2.17
N ASN A 66 3.92 13.56 3.37
CA ASN A 66 3.51 12.85 4.59
C ASN A 66 2.06 13.21 5.00
N LEU A 67 1.26 13.75 4.07
CA LEU A 67 -0.11 14.11 4.33
C LEU A 67 -0.98 12.84 4.34
N ALA A 68 -2.11 12.90 5.06
CA ALA A 68 -3.11 11.83 5.05
C ALA A 68 -4.11 12.02 3.91
N GLU A 69 -3.61 12.49 2.77
CA GLU A 69 -4.38 12.77 1.55
C GLU A 69 -4.15 11.65 0.53
N ALA A 70 -5.04 11.53 -0.44
CA ALA A 70 -4.90 10.56 -1.51
C ALA A 70 -3.82 11.00 -2.51
N ASP A 71 -3.23 10.03 -3.22
CA ASP A 71 -2.10 10.29 -4.12
C ASP A 71 -2.49 11.06 -5.39
N ILE A 72 -3.68 10.78 -5.95
CA ILE A 72 -4.22 11.47 -7.14
C ILE A 72 -5.67 11.84 -6.84
N GLY A 73 -5.94 13.12 -6.57
CA GLY A 73 -7.30 13.59 -6.26
C GLY A 73 -7.92 12.87 -5.06
N ASP A 74 -8.83 11.93 -5.32
CA ASP A 74 -9.51 11.07 -4.34
C ASP A 74 -9.08 9.58 -4.41
N VAL A 75 -8.04 9.27 -5.20
CA VAL A 75 -7.54 7.92 -5.46
C VAL A 75 -6.23 7.67 -4.72
N GLU A 76 -6.24 6.68 -3.83
CA GLU A 76 -5.04 6.14 -3.16
C GLU A 76 -4.41 5.02 -3.99
N ILE A 77 -3.09 5.05 -4.15
CA ILE A 77 -2.33 4.11 -4.95
C ILE A 77 -1.50 3.20 -4.06
N LYS A 78 -1.63 1.89 -4.28
CA LYS A 78 -0.83 0.86 -3.60
C LYS A 78 -0.17 -0.05 -4.61
N SER A 79 1.08 -0.43 -4.37
CA SER A 79 1.81 -1.38 -5.22
C SER A 79 2.29 -2.59 -4.45
N GLN A 80 2.24 -3.75 -5.10
CA GLN A 80 2.73 -5.02 -4.58
C GLN A 80 3.32 -5.85 -5.71
N ARG A 81 4.41 -6.57 -5.44
CA ARG A 81 4.96 -7.53 -6.40
C ARG A 81 3.98 -8.68 -6.58
N ALA A 82 3.69 -9.05 -7.82
CA ALA A 82 2.65 -10.05 -8.14
C ALA A 82 2.83 -11.42 -7.45
N LEU A 83 4.07 -11.82 -7.15
CA LEU A 83 4.39 -13.08 -6.48
C LEU A 83 4.60 -12.93 -4.95
N ALA A 84 4.41 -11.73 -4.40
CA ALA A 84 4.51 -11.52 -2.96
C ALA A 84 3.27 -12.08 -2.25
N SER A 85 3.49 -12.91 -1.23
CA SER A 85 2.45 -13.43 -0.33
C SER A 85 2.16 -12.52 0.87
N SER A 86 2.84 -11.38 0.97
CA SER A 86 2.63 -10.38 2.02
C SER A 86 1.25 -9.74 1.89
N LYS A 87 0.70 -9.26 3.02
CA LYS A 87 -0.51 -8.44 3.02
C LYS A 87 -0.21 -7.05 2.45
N VAL A 88 -1.19 -6.45 1.77
CA VAL A 88 -1.16 -5.04 1.38
C VAL A 88 -1.42 -4.20 2.63
N SER A 89 -0.52 -3.27 2.95
CA SER A 89 -0.74 -2.27 3.99
C SER A 89 -1.68 -1.19 3.46
N LEU A 90 -2.88 -1.09 4.04
CA LEU A 90 -3.85 -0.06 3.65
C LEU A 90 -3.46 1.31 4.22
N PHE A 91 -3.29 1.39 5.54
CA PHE A 91 -2.88 2.60 6.25
C PHE A 91 -2.19 2.24 7.57
N THR A 92 -1.54 3.23 8.18
CA THR A 92 -1.00 3.13 9.54
C THR A 92 -1.78 4.05 10.46
N LYS A 93 -2.27 3.53 11.58
CA LYS A 93 -3.00 4.34 12.57
C LYS A 93 -2.53 3.99 13.98
N LYS A 94 -2.15 5.01 14.75
CA LYS A 94 -1.89 4.85 16.18
C LYS A 94 -3.19 4.53 16.94
N PRO A 95 -3.16 3.67 17.97
CA PRO A 95 -4.30 3.47 18.86
C PRO A 95 -4.81 4.80 19.42
N THR A 96 -6.13 4.91 19.60
CA THR A 96 -6.76 6.12 20.16
C THR A 96 -6.38 6.33 21.63
N GLY A 97 -6.11 5.24 22.35
CA GLY A 97 -5.58 5.27 23.71
C GLY A 97 -5.09 3.90 24.15
N PRO A 98 -4.36 3.80 25.28
CA PRO A 98 -3.77 4.93 26.03
C PRO A 98 -2.65 5.64 25.27
N ASN A 99 -2.24 6.83 25.73
CA ASN A 99 -1.07 7.52 25.16
C ASN A 99 0.17 6.63 25.28
N GLY A 100 0.92 6.51 24.18
CA GLY A 100 2.07 5.62 24.13
C GLY A 100 1.71 4.13 24.07
N ALA A 101 0.49 3.76 23.68
CA ALA A 101 0.07 2.36 23.55
C ALA A 101 1.08 1.47 22.81
N ASN A 102 1.67 1.95 21.70
CA ASN A 102 2.69 1.19 20.95
C ASN A 102 3.96 0.95 21.79
N ASN A 103 4.39 1.91 22.61
CA ASN A 103 5.52 1.74 23.52
C ASN A 103 5.17 0.74 24.62
N ILE A 104 3.98 0.88 25.23
CA ILE A 104 3.50 -0.05 26.26
C ILE A 104 3.48 -1.48 25.73
N LEU A 105 2.92 -1.70 24.53
CA LEU A 105 2.86 -3.02 23.91
C LEU A 105 4.28 -3.58 23.65
N ARG A 106 5.18 -2.78 23.09
CA ARG A 106 6.57 -3.18 22.85
C ARG A 106 7.32 -3.51 24.14
N ASP A 107 7.15 -2.70 25.19
CA ASP A 107 7.91 -2.83 26.43
C ASP A 107 7.40 -4.01 27.28
N GLN A 108 6.10 -4.30 27.21
CA GLN A 108 5.48 -5.43 27.93
C GLN A 108 5.60 -6.77 27.20
N TYR A 109 5.46 -6.79 25.87
CA TYR A 109 5.33 -8.02 25.08
C TYR A 109 6.39 -8.17 23.98
N GLY A 110 7.29 -7.20 23.82
CA GLY A 110 8.35 -7.25 22.83
C GLY A 110 9.48 -8.20 23.22
N VAL A 111 10.34 -8.46 22.24
CA VAL A 111 11.58 -9.22 22.39
C VAL A 111 12.77 -8.33 22.05
N ARG A 112 13.96 -8.68 22.56
CA ARG A 112 15.19 -7.96 22.24
C ARG A 112 15.48 -8.07 20.74
N ASN A 113 15.81 -6.95 20.09
CA ASN A 113 16.12 -6.95 18.66
C ASN A 113 17.45 -7.70 18.42
N PRO A 114 17.49 -8.73 17.56
CA PRO A 114 18.70 -9.52 17.32
C PRO A 114 19.87 -8.72 16.73
N LYS A 115 19.59 -7.67 15.96
CA LYS A 115 20.60 -6.83 15.30
C LYS A 115 21.01 -5.62 16.13
N HIS A 116 20.11 -5.14 16.99
CA HIS A 116 20.32 -4.02 17.89
C HIS A 116 19.89 -4.42 19.30
N PRO A 117 20.71 -5.19 20.02
CA PRO A 117 20.30 -5.77 21.30
C PRO A 117 19.92 -4.75 22.37
N ASP A 118 20.29 -3.48 22.21
CA ASP A 118 19.88 -2.36 23.06
C ASP A 118 18.40 -1.95 22.88
N LEU A 119 17.76 -2.39 21.81
CA LEU A 119 16.37 -2.04 21.48
C LEU A 119 15.42 -3.22 21.66
N MET A 120 14.22 -2.92 22.16
CA MET A 120 13.08 -3.84 22.14
C MET A 120 12.33 -3.73 20.82
N GLN A 121 11.81 -4.84 20.31
CA GLN A 121 10.97 -4.89 19.11
C GLN A 121 9.73 -5.77 19.33
N MET A 122 8.65 -5.43 18.64
CA MET A 122 7.44 -6.27 18.59
C MET A 122 6.92 -6.27 17.16
N HIS A 123 6.84 -7.45 16.56
CA HIS A 123 6.22 -7.67 15.26
C HIS A 123 5.19 -8.77 15.42
N ALA A 124 3.91 -8.40 15.32
CA ALA A 124 2.80 -9.33 15.45
C ALA A 124 1.75 -9.02 14.39
N SER A 125 1.17 -10.07 13.81
CA SER A 125 -0.05 -9.96 12.99
C SER A 125 -1.20 -10.53 13.80
N MET A 126 -2.19 -9.68 14.10
CA MET A 126 -3.36 -10.05 14.89
C MET A 126 -4.56 -10.19 13.95
N PHE A 127 -5.31 -11.28 14.10
CA PHE A 127 -6.49 -11.57 13.31
C PHE A 127 -7.66 -11.84 14.25
N ASN A 128 -8.83 -11.30 13.93
CA ASN A 128 -10.08 -11.70 14.55
C ASN A 128 -10.89 -12.49 13.52
N TYR A 129 -11.29 -13.69 13.88
CA TYR A 129 -12.10 -14.57 13.03
C TYR A 129 -13.60 -14.47 13.33
N TRP A 130 -13.98 -13.64 14.32
CA TRP A 130 -15.36 -13.44 14.75
C TRP A 130 -15.86 -12.07 14.31
N ASN A 131 -16.98 -12.05 13.59
CA ASN A 131 -17.64 -10.84 13.10
C ASN A 131 -18.42 -10.18 14.26
N GLN A 132 -17.74 -9.72 15.30
CA GLN A 132 -18.36 -8.90 16.34
C GLN A 132 -18.05 -7.42 16.06
N THR A 133 -18.92 -6.79 15.28
CA THR A 133 -19.01 -5.34 15.21
C THR A 133 -19.85 -4.87 16.40
N TYR A 134 -19.20 -4.33 17.43
CA TYR A 134 -19.92 -3.53 18.42
C TYR A 134 -20.38 -2.24 17.75
N LYS A 135 -21.67 -1.92 17.91
CA LYS A 135 -22.27 -0.65 17.46
C LYS A 135 -21.84 0.50 18.35
#